data_AF-A0A0B6YI67-F1
#
_entry.id   AF-A0A0B6YI67-F1
#
_cell.length_a   1.000
_cell.length_b   1.000
_cell.length_c   1.000
_cell.angle_alpha   90.00
_cell.angle_beta   90.00
_cell.angle_gamma   90.00
#
_symmetry.space_group_name_H-M   'P 1'
#
loop_
_entity.id
_entity.type
_entity.pdbx_description
1 polymer ?
#
loop_
_entity_poly.entity_id
_entity_poly.type
_entity_poly.pdbx_seq_one_letter_code
_entity_poly.pdbx_strand_id
1 'polypeptide(L)'
;FRWDYLSRTSTPNFDIFLENGVTARYGMKNAFVTKTFPNHFTLATGLWEESHGIVANDMYDPVLNQTFSRSNTSASRDPAWFDVG
;
A
#
# COMPACT_ATOMS: atom_id res chain seq x y z
N PHE A 1 -4.76 7.42 -4.88
CA PHE A 1 -4.73 8.75 -5.53
C PHE A 1 -3.64 8.70 -6.60
N ARG A 2 -3.95 8.94 -7.88
CA ARG A 2 -2.95 8.91 -8.96
C ARG A 2 -2.24 10.26 -9.03
N TRP A 3 -0.95 10.27 -9.36
CA TRP A 3 -0.09 11.44 -9.26
C TRP A 3 -0.55 12.65 -10.10
N ASP A 4 -1.22 12.43 -11.22
CA ASP A 4 -1.66 13.48 -12.15
C ASP A 4 -3.05 14.05 -11.81
N TYR A 5 -3.73 13.55 -10.77
CA TYR A 5 -5.07 14.03 -10.40
C TYR A 5 -5.10 15.48 -9.94
N LEU A 6 -4.00 15.98 -9.36
CA LEU A 6 -3.85 17.39 -8.95
C LEU A 6 -3.96 18.37 -10.14
N SER A 7 -3.70 17.91 -11.36
CA SER A 7 -3.80 18.73 -12.58
C SER A 7 -5.12 18.58 -13.34
N ARG A 8 -5.98 17.63 -12.93
CA ARG A 8 -7.18 17.22 -13.69
C ARG A 8 -8.48 17.78 -13.14
N THR A 9 -8.47 18.33 -11.93
CA THR A 9 -9.66 18.88 -11.27
C THR A 9 -9.24 19.98 -10.30
N SER A 10 -10.16 20.91 -10.01
CA SER A 10 -9.94 21.93 -9.00
C SER A 10 -9.82 21.29 -7.62
N THR A 11 -8.71 21.56 -6.93
CA THR A 11 -8.41 21.02 -5.60
C THR A 11 -7.85 22.10 -4.66
N PRO A 12 -8.64 23.12 -4.28
CA PRO A 12 -8.14 24.32 -3.61
C PRO A 12 -7.37 24.04 -2.32
N ASN A 13 -7.77 23.04 -1.53
CA ASN A 13 -7.04 22.66 -0.32
C ASN A 13 -5.70 21.96 -0.62
N PHE A 14 -5.63 21.19 -1.70
CA PHE A 14 -4.37 20.60 -2.14
C PHE A 14 -3.45 21.65 -2.77
N ASP A 15 -4.00 22.67 -3.43
CA ASP A 15 -3.22 23.77 -3.99
C ASP A 15 -2.47 24.52 -2.88
N ILE A 16 -3.16 24.84 -1.77
CA ILE A 16 -2.54 25.42 -0.57
C ILE A 16 -1.42 24.51 -0.02
N PHE A 17 -1.65 23.19 0.02
CA PHE A 17 -0.65 22.24 0.49
C PHE A 17 0.58 22.17 -0.43
N LEU A 18 0.38 22.27 -1.74
CA LEU A 18 1.47 22.27 -2.72
C LEU A 18 2.30 23.56 -2.68
N GLU A 19 1.66 24.72 -2.48
CA GLU A 19 2.34 26.01 -2.36
C GLU A 19 3.19 26.12 -1.08
N ASN A 20 2.75 25.49 0.01
CA ASN A 20 3.39 25.58 1.32
C ASN A 20 4.19 24.32 1.71
N GLY A 21 4.37 23.37 0.80
CA GLY A 21 4.93 22.04 1.08
C GLY A 21 5.96 21.57 0.06
N VAL A 22 6.28 20.27 0.12
CA VAL A 22 7.18 19.59 -0.82
C VAL A 22 6.41 18.51 -1.56
N THR A 23 6.61 18.43 -2.87
CA THR A 23 5.96 17.45 -3.74
C THR A 23 6.96 16.71 -4.62
N ALA A 24 6.70 15.43 -4.88
CA ALA A 24 7.44 14.64 -5.85
C ALA A 24 6.92 14.95 -7.26
N ARG A 25 7.76 15.56 -8.11
CA ARG A 25 7.39 16.03 -9.47
C ARG A 25 6.70 14.97 -10.35
N TYR A 26 7.10 13.71 -10.19
CA TYR A 26 6.56 12.58 -10.97
C TYR A 26 5.74 11.61 -10.12
N GLY A 27 5.28 12.07 -8.95
CA GLY A 27 4.63 11.23 -7.95
C GLY A 27 5.57 10.26 -7.25
N MET A 28 4.99 9.37 -6.45
CA MET A 28 5.71 8.27 -5.83
C MET A 28 5.69 7.04 -6.74
N LYS A 29 6.80 6.31 -6.77
CA LYS A 29 6.86 5.01 -7.41
C LYS A 29 6.28 3.96 -6.46
N ASN A 30 5.23 3.27 -6.91
CA ASN A 30 4.64 2.17 -6.14
C ASN A 30 5.56 0.94 -6.17
N ALA A 31 5.34 0.04 -5.22
CA ALA A 31 5.84 -1.33 -5.29
C ALA A 31 5.31 -2.04 -6.54
N PHE A 32 5.96 -3.15 -6.93
CA PHE A 32 5.60 -3.86 -8.17
C PHE A 32 4.14 -4.33 -8.12
N VAL A 33 3.69 -4.82 -6.97
CA VAL A 33 2.29 -5.14 -6.75
C VAL A 33 1.54 -3.85 -6.48
N THR A 34 0.97 -3.25 -7.53
CA THR A 34 0.14 -2.04 -7.43
C THR A 34 -1.26 -2.34 -6.89
N LYS A 35 -1.34 -3.05 -5.76
CA LYS A 35 -2.57 -3.34 -5.00
C LYS A 35 -2.56 -2.58 -3.69
N THR A 36 -3.75 -2.38 -3.13
CA THR A 36 -3.93 -1.58 -1.92
C THR A 36 -3.09 -2.09 -0.76
N PHE A 37 -3.33 -3.30 -0.26
CA PHE A 37 -2.71 -3.74 0.99
C PHE A 37 -1.19 -3.93 0.89
N PRO A 38 -0.66 -4.60 -0.14
CA PRO A 38 0.80 -4.72 -0.33
C PRO A 38 1.50 -3.36 -0.38
N ASN A 39 1.04 -2.45 -1.24
CA ASN A 39 1.73 -1.16 -1.44
C ASN A 39 1.62 -0.22 -0.22
N HIS A 40 0.51 -0.28 0.54
CA HIS A 40 0.41 0.49 1.79
C HIS A 40 1.33 -0.09 2.87
N PHE A 41 1.51 -1.41 2.91
CA PHE A 41 2.38 -2.06 3.88
C PHE A 41 3.87 -1.85 3.54
N THR A 42 4.25 -1.89 2.26
CA THR A 42 5.57 -1.46 1.78
C THR A 42 5.88 -0.02 2.22
N LEU A 43 4.92 0.90 2.08
CA LEU A 43 5.12 2.29 2.49
C LEU A 43 5.35 2.45 4.00
N ALA A 44 4.67 1.64 4.82
CA ALA A 44 4.78 1.70 6.28
C ALA A 44 6.04 1.03 6.83
N THR A 45 6.50 -0.04 6.19
CA THR A 45 7.60 -0.89 6.67
C THR A 45 8.94 -0.59 5.99
N GLY A 46 8.92 -0.04 4.77
CA GLY A 46 10.10 0.08 3.93
C GLY A 46 10.58 -1.25 3.32
N LEU A 47 9.83 -2.33 3.49
CA LEU A 47 10.14 -3.67 2.99
C LEU A 47 9.38 -3.97 1.70
N TRP A 48 9.95 -4.82 0.85
CA TRP A 48 9.26 -5.34 -0.34
C TRP A 48 8.23 -6.41 0.02
N GLU A 49 7.31 -6.69 -0.90
CA GLU A 49 6.23 -7.66 -0.70
C GLU A 49 6.72 -9.04 -0.28
N GLU A 50 7.83 -9.48 -0.87
CA GLU A 50 8.48 -10.76 -0.55
C GLU A 50 9.13 -10.80 0.84
N SER A 51 9.47 -9.64 1.40
CA SER A 51 10.08 -9.53 2.73
C SER A 51 9.03 -9.37 3.82
N HIS A 52 7.92 -8.66 3.53
CA HIS A 52 6.90 -8.37 4.54
C HIS A 52 5.69 -9.32 4.53
N GLY A 53 5.69 -10.34 3.67
CA GLY A 53 4.67 -11.39 3.59
C GLY A 53 3.38 -11.03 2.83
N ILE A 54 2.96 -9.76 2.86
CA ILE A 54 1.74 -9.30 2.18
C ILE A 54 1.92 -9.10 0.66
N VAL A 55 1.80 -10.18 -0.12
CA VAL A 55 2.02 -10.16 -1.59
C VAL A 55 0.78 -9.84 -2.43
N ALA A 56 -0.43 -9.96 -1.87
CA ALA A 56 -1.67 -9.60 -2.55
C ALA A 56 -2.76 -9.18 -1.55
N ASN A 57 -3.86 -8.62 -2.06
CA ASN A 57 -5.04 -8.39 -1.22
C ASN A 57 -5.73 -9.71 -0.82
N ASP A 58 -5.57 -10.75 -1.64
CA ASP A 58 -6.12 -12.07 -1.45
C ASP A 58 -5.02 -13.06 -1.86
N MET A 59 -4.56 -13.90 -0.93
CA MET A 59 -3.43 -14.82 -1.12
C MET A 59 -3.61 -16.09 -0.29
N TYR A 60 -3.05 -17.19 -0.76
CA TYR A 60 -3.05 -18.47 -0.06
C TYR A 60 -1.63 -18.83 0.36
N ASP A 61 -1.47 -19.26 1.61
CA ASP A 61 -0.21 -19.79 2.12
C ASP A 61 -0.31 -21.32 2.24
N PRO A 62 0.53 -22.09 1.52
CA PRO A 62 0.51 -23.55 1.55
C PRO A 62 1.09 -24.16 2.84
N VAL A 63 1.92 -23.43 3.59
CA VAL A 63 2.50 -23.87 4.87
C VAL A 63 1.48 -23.69 5.99
N LEU A 64 0.79 -22.55 6.02
CA LEU A 64 -0.31 -22.30 6.96
C LEU A 64 -1.58 -23.05 6.57
N ASN A 65 -1.70 -23.45 5.30
CA ASN A 65 -2.91 -23.98 4.68
C ASN A 65 -4.13 -23.06 4.91
N GLN A 66 -3.92 -21.77 4.72
CA GLN A 66 -4.91 -20.74 4.97
C GLN A 66 -4.95 -19.73 3.82
N THR A 67 -6.09 -19.04 3.70
CA THR A 67 -6.27 -17.96 2.75
C THR A 67 -6.40 -16.65 3.50
N PHE A 68 -5.54 -15.71 3.17
CA PHE A 68 -5.66 -14.32 3.53
C PHE A 68 -6.61 -13.61 2.56
N SER A 69 -7.51 -12.79 3.10
CA SER A 69 -8.22 -11.77 2.35
C SER A 69 -8.24 -10.50 3.16
N ARG A 70 -7.89 -9.37 2.53
CA ARG A 70 -7.97 -8.03 3.13
C ARG A 70 -9.38 -7.72 3.64
N SER A 71 -10.41 -8.32 3.04
CA SER A 71 -11.81 -8.14 3.45
C SER A 71 -12.18 -8.96 4.70
N ASN A 72 -11.41 -9.99 5.02
CA ASN A 72 -11.59 -10.83 6.19
C ASN A 72 -10.85 -10.23 7.39
N THR A 73 -11.60 -9.71 8.36
CA THR A 73 -11.04 -9.05 9.54
C THR A 73 -10.28 -9.99 10.49
N SER A 74 -10.61 -11.28 10.49
CA SER A 74 -9.89 -12.28 11.29
C SER A 74 -8.51 -12.54 10.69
N ALA A 75 -8.42 -12.78 9.38
CA ALA A 75 -7.15 -13.03 8.69
C ALA A 75 -6.26 -11.77 8.66
N SER A 76 -6.83 -10.59 8.43
CA SER A 76 -6.08 -9.32 8.39
C SER A 76 -5.50 -8.84 9.72
N ARG A 77 -5.87 -9.49 10.83
CA ARG A 77 -5.33 -9.22 12.18
C ARG A 77 -4.45 -10.35 12.70
N ASP A 78 -4.33 -11.44 11.95
CA ASP A 78 -3.52 -12.57 12.35
C ASP A 78 -2.04 -12.24 12.06
N PRO A 79 -1.18 -12.20 13.11
CA PRO A 79 0.24 -11.86 12.94
C PRO A 79 1.00 -12.87 12.07
N ALA A 80 0.47 -14.08 11.86
CA ALA A 80 1.11 -15.09 11.00
C ALA A 80 1.33 -14.63 9.55
N TRP A 81 0.59 -13.62 9.08
CA TRP A 81 0.70 -13.06 7.73
C TRP A 81 1.71 -11.93 7.57
N PHE A 82 2.22 -11.38 8.68
CA PHE A 82 3.03 -10.17 8.67
C PHE A 82 4.45 -10.47 9.16
N ASP A 83 5.42 -10.36 8.27
CA ASP A 83 6.83 -10.60 8.59
C ASP A 83 7.57 -9.25 8.65
N VAL A 84 7.75 -8.70 9.86
CA VAL A 84 8.31 -7.34 10.03
C VAL A 84 9.43 -7.26 11.08
N GLY A 85 10.00 -8.41 11.46
CA GLY A 85 11.02 -8.51 12.51
C GLY A 85 10.44 -8.78 13.90
#